data_AF-A0A1D2NMA6-F1
#
_entry.id   AF-A0A1D2NMA6-F1
#
_cell.length_a   1.000
_cell.length_b   1.000
_cell.length_c   1.000
_cell.angle_alpha   90.00
_cell.angle_beta   90.00
_cell.angle_gamma   90.00
#
_symmetry.space_group_name_H-M   'P 1'
#
loop_
_entity.id
_entity.type
_entity.pdbx_description
1 polymer ?
#
loop_
_entity_poly.entity_id
_entity_poly.type
_entity_poly.pdbx_seq_one_letter_code
_entity_poly.pdbx_strand_id
1 'polypeptide(L)'
;MSFCCPCSRRSRALLVGILDLIVGSGGLSAVCFLLYIITNEMSKLQEDSPIEYNERMHILTGLYWSVMLSYVFPATVTLIIGIFTVFAVAQNNDCCAIASILLTIILVFACAGILLILYLIRIELPFLIPLSVVTILHVIFTFVLLSFRANDLKAQRTV
;
A
#
# COMPACT_ATOMS: atom_id res chain seq x y z
N MET A 1 20.13 -29.58 -18.01
CA MET A 1 18.94 -28.81 -17.58
C MET A 1 18.52 -29.30 -16.21
N SER A 2 18.70 -28.51 -15.15
CA SER A 2 18.07 -28.72 -13.82
C SER A 2 18.37 -27.52 -12.92
N PHE A 3 17.69 -26.40 -13.15
CA PHE A 3 17.56 -25.32 -12.16
C PHE A 3 16.12 -25.38 -11.65
N CYS A 4 15.89 -26.10 -10.57
CA CYS A 4 14.64 -26.00 -9.82
C CYS A 4 14.97 -26.24 -8.34
N CYS A 5 15.51 -25.22 -7.68
CA CYS A 5 15.34 -25.13 -6.23
C CYS A 5 13.83 -25.07 -5.96
N PRO A 6 13.23 -26.01 -5.22
CA PRO A 6 11.88 -25.80 -4.74
C PRO A 6 11.97 -24.64 -3.75
N CYS A 7 11.60 -23.43 -4.19
CA CYS A 7 11.49 -22.28 -3.31
C CYS A 7 10.63 -22.68 -2.12
N SER A 8 11.29 -22.81 -0.95
CA SER A 8 10.63 -23.20 0.28
C SER A 8 9.48 -22.22 0.53
N ARG A 9 8.38 -22.70 1.14
CA ARG A 9 7.18 -21.86 1.34
C ARG A 9 7.49 -20.62 2.17
N ARG A 10 8.46 -20.71 3.10
CA ARG A 10 9.03 -19.59 3.84
C ARG A 10 9.72 -18.56 2.93
N SER A 11 10.45 -19.00 1.91
CA SER A 11 11.06 -18.11 0.91
C SER A 11 10.01 -17.33 0.12
N ARG A 12 8.83 -17.90 -0.13
CA ARG A 12 7.70 -17.18 -0.79
C ARG A 12 7.08 -16.13 0.12
N ALA A 13 6.82 -16.44 1.38
CA ALA A 13 6.29 -15.47 2.35
C ALA A 13 7.29 -14.33 2.61
N LEU A 14 8.59 -14.64 2.71
CA LEU A 14 9.65 -13.64 2.82
C LEU A 14 9.71 -12.74 1.59
N LEU A 15 9.60 -13.31 0.38
CA LEU A 15 9.57 -12.54 -0.86
C LEU A 15 8.38 -11.58 -0.90
N VAL A 16 7.18 -12.01 -0.48
CA VAL A 16 6.01 -11.12 -0.36
C VAL A 16 6.31 -9.96 0.59
N GLY A 17 6.86 -10.23 1.77
CA GLY A 17 7.24 -9.18 2.72
C GLY A 17 8.27 -8.19 2.14
N ILE A 18 9.26 -8.67 1.40
CA ILE A 18 10.24 -7.80 0.71
C ILE A 18 9.59 -6.98 -0.40
N LEU A 19 8.69 -7.58 -1.18
CA LEU A 19 7.95 -6.86 -2.23
C LEU A 19 7.07 -5.76 -1.64
N ASP A 20 6.39 -6.02 -0.52
CA ASP A 20 5.63 -5.01 0.22
C ASP A 20 6.53 -3.86 0.70
N LEU A 21 7.73 -4.14 1.21
CA LEU A 21 8.68 -3.10 1.58
C LEU A 21 9.09 -2.25 0.38
N ILE A 22 9.36 -2.86 -0.77
CA ILE A 22 9.74 -2.15 -2.01
C ILE A 22 8.57 -1.29 -2.52
N VAL A 23 7.37 -1.85 -2.57
CA VAL A 23 6.17 -1.13 -3.04
C VAL A 23 5.83 0.02 -2.10
N GLY A 24 5.87 -0.23 -0.78
CA GLY A 24 5.59 0.80 0.22
C GLY A 24 6.62 1.94 0.19
N SER A 25 7.92 1.63 0.18
CA SER A 25 8.98 2.65 0.14
C SER A 25 9.06 3.39 -1.20
N GLY A 26 8.92 2.69 -2.32
CA GLY A 26 8.84 3.27 -3.65
C GLY A 26 7.61 4.18 -3.81
N GLY A 27 6.45 3.75 -3.30
CA GLY A 27 5.23 4.55 -3.25
C GLY A 27 5.41 5.83 -2.45
N LEU A 28 5.97 5.74 -1.23
CA LEU A 28 6.26 6.93 -0.41
C LEU A 28 7.24 7.88 -1.09
N SER A 29 8.25 7.36 -1.77
CA SER A 29 9.23 8.18 -2.51
C SER A 29 8.56 8.96 -3.64
N ALA A 30 7.71 8.29 -4.44
CA ALA A 30 6.96 8.93 -5.53
C ALA A 30 5.98 10.00 -5.00
N VAL A 31 5.36 9.73 -3.85
CA VAL A 31 4.47 10.70 -3.19
C VAL A 31 5.20 11.93 -2.69
N CYS A 32 6.42 11.76 -2.16
CA CYS A 32 7.24 12.89 -1.75
C CYS A 32 7.48 13.86 -2.93
N PHE A 33 7.76 13.34 -4.13
CA PHE A 33 7.89 14.14 -5.34
C PHE A 33 6.57 14.86 -5.72
N LEU A 34 5.43 14.16 -5.67
CA LEU A 34 4.13 14.75 -5.99
C LEU A 34 3.73 15.86 -5.00
N LEU A 35 3.93 15.62 -3.70
CA LEU A 35 3.65 16.60 -2.66
C LEU A 35 4.55 17.82 -2.80
N TYR A 36 5.84 17.62 -3.10
CA TYR A 36 6.76 18.72 -3.37
C TYR A 36 6.28 19.62 -4.51
N ILE A 37 5.82 19.04 -5.63
CA ILE A 37 5.28 19.81 -6.76
C ILE A 37 4.04 20.60 -6.33
N ILE A 38 3.09 19.96 -5.63
CA ILE A 38 1.86 20.62 -5.18
C ILE A 38 2.16 21.76 -4.21
N THR A 39 3.06 21.54 -3.24
CA THR A 39 3.44 22.57 -2.27
C THR A 39 4.16 23.75 -2.94
N ASN A 40 5.00 23.48 -3.94
CA ASN A 40 5.68 24.55 -4.68
C ASN A 40 4.68 25.40 -5.48
N GLU A 41 3.67 24.79 -6.10
CA GLU A 41 2.61 25.52 -6.79
C GLU A 41 1.75 26.35 -5.82
N MET A 42 1.40 25.81 -4.64
CA MET A 42 0.72 26.58 -3.58
C MET A 42 1.54 27.80 -3.14
N SER A 43 2.86 27.65 -2.98
CA SER A 43 3.75 28.74 -2.59
C SER A 43 3.79 29.85 -3.63
N LYS A 44 3.88 29.52 -4.93
CA LYS A 44 3.86 30.52 -6.01
C LYS A 44 2.52 31.25 -6.09
N LEU A 45 1.41 30.51 -5.96
CA LEU A 45 0.06 31.08 -5.96
C LEU A 45 -0.15 32.10 -4.82
N GLN A 46 0.52 31.90 -3.68
CA GLN A 46 0.49 32.83 -2.56
C GLN A 46 1.26 34.13 -2.85
N GLU A 47 2.35 34.07 -3.62
CA GLU A 47 3.21 35.21 -3.95
C GLU A 47 2.66 36.07 -5.09
N ASP A 48 2.15 35.44 -6.16
CA ASP A 48 1.83 36.15 -7.41
C ASP A 48 0.43 36.78 -7.45
N SER A 49 -0.56 36.24 -6.72
CA SER A 49 -1.96 36.63 -6.90
C SER A 49 -2.85 36.36 -5.67
N PRO A 50 -2.80 37.19 -4.62
CA PRO A 50 -3.56 36.97 -3.38
C PRO A 50 -5.10 37.01 -3.56
N ILE A 51 -5.59 37.57 -4.66
CA ILE A 51 -7.04 37.63 -4.98
C ILE A 51 -7.53 36.31 -5.59
N GLU A 52 -6.78 35.70 -6.54
CA GLU A 52 -7.10 34.38 -7.11
C GLU A 52 -6.76 33.22 -6.15
N TYR A 53 -5.91 33.48 -5.14
CA TYR A 53 -5.48 32.49 -4.16
C TYR A 53 -6.65 31.77 -3.49
N ASN A 54 -7.69 32.50 -3.07
CA ASN A 54 -8.79 31.90 -2.32
C ASN A 54 -9.63 30.92 -3.16
N GLU A 55 -9.71 31.14 -4.47
CA GLU A 55 -10.49 30.30 -5.39
C GLU A 55 -9.70 29.05 -5.82
N ARG A 56 -8.40 29.19 -6.11
CA ARG A 56 -7.54 28.05 -6.47
C ARG A 56 -7.09 27.21 -5.28
N MET A 57 -6.96 27.79 -4.09
CA MET A 57 -6.52 27.09 -2.89
C MET A 57 -7.43 25.92 -2.53
N HIS A 58 -8.76 26.05 -2.72
CA HIS A 58 -9.70 24.96 -2.47
C HIS A 58 -9.43 23.74 -3.38
N ILE A 59 -9.11 23.99 -4.66
CA ILE A 59 -8.79 22.93 -5.63
C ILE A 59 -7.47 22.25 -5.28
N LEU A 60 -6.41 23.02 -5.01
CA LEU A 60 -5.10 22.46 -4.64
C LEU A 60 -5.16 21.70 -3.30
N THR A 61 -5.96 22.17 -2.33
CA THR A 61 -6.18 21.47 -1.06
C THR A 61 -6.91 20.15 -1.27
N GLY A 62 -7.91 20.12 -2.17
CA GLY A 62 -8.59 18.88 -2.57
C GLY A 62 -7.65 17.87 -3.23
N LEU A 63 -6.77 18.34 -4.12
CA LEU A 63 -5.72 17.52 -4.74
C LEU A 63 -4.74 16.96 -3.70
N TYR A 64 -4.29 17.79 -2.76
CA TYR A 64 -3.41 17.38 -1.68
C TYR A 64 -4.03 16.23 -0.86
N TRP A 65 -5.26 16.37 -0.38
CA TRP A 65 -5.94 15.32 0.38
C TRP A 65 -6.19 14.06 -0.45
N SER A 66 -6.50 14.21 -1.73
CA SER A 66 -6.66 13.09 -2.65
C SER A 66 -5.35 12.31 -2.80
N VAL A 67 -4.20 12.99 -2.87
CA VAL A 67 -2.87 12.36 -2.89
C VAL A 67 -2.57 11.66 -1.55
N MET A 68 -2.87 12.32 -0.41
CA MET A 68 -2.66 11.72 0.92
C MET A 68 -3.46 10.42 1.08
N LEU A 69 -4.73 10.41 0.71
CA LEU A 69 -5.60 9.24 0.83
C LEU A 69 -5.30 8.16 -0.20
N SER A 70 -5.03 8.54 -1.45
CA SER A 70 -4.86 7.57 -2.55
C SER A 70 -3.45 6.99 -2.62
N TYR A 71 -2.45 7.63 -2.03
CA TYR A 71 -1.06 7.20 -2.13
C TYR A 71 -0.32 7.12 -0.79
N VAL A 72 -0.35 8.16 0.06
CA VAL A 72 0.39 8.12 1.34
C VAL A 72 -0.13 6.99 2.22
N PHE A 73 -1.45 6.96 2.43
CA PHE A 73 -2.09 5.96 3.27
C PHE A 73 -1.75 4.52 2.83
N PRO A 74 -2.05 4.10 1.58
CA PRO A 74 -1.78 2.73 1.16
C PRO A 74 -0.28 2.41 1.15
N ALA A 75 0.59 3.33 0.75
CA ALA A 75 2.03 3.09 0.74
C ALA A 75 2.60 2.88 2.15
N THR A 76 2.15 3.69 3.13
CA THR A 76 2.56 3.55 4.53
C THR A 76 2.11 2.22 5.13
N VAL A 77 0.84 1.86 4.93
CA VAL A 77 0.30 0.61 5.47
C VAL A 77 0.95 -0.60 4.80
N THR A 78 1.20 -0.54 3.48
CA THR A 78 1.95 -1.58 2.75
C THR A 78 3.34 -1.77 3.32
N LEU A 79 4.07 -0.68 3.61
CA LEU A 79 5.39 -0.75 4.23
C LEU A 79 5.33 -1.44 5.61
N ILE A 80 4.34 -1.09 6.44
CA ILE A 80 4.13 -1.73 7.74
C ILE A 80 3.85 -3.23 7.57
N ILE A 81 2.95 -3.62 6.66
CA ILE A 81 2.65 -5.04 6.36
C ILE A 81 3.91 -5.80 5.96
N GLY A 82 4.76 -5.20 5.12
CA GLY A 82 6.04 -5.77 4.70
C GLY A 82 6.97 -6.04 5.89
N ILE A 83 7.11 -5.05 6.80
CA ILE A 83 7.87 -5.20 8.05
C ILE A 83 7.34 -6.38 8.86
N PHE A 84 6.03 -6.40 9.17
CA PHE A 84 5.43 -7.46 9.97
C PHE A 84 5.58 -8.84 9.34
N THR A 85 5.47 -8.93 8.02
CA THR A 85 5.62 -10.20 7.28
C THR A 85 7.06 -10.71 7.33
N VAL A 86 8.05 -9.83 7.13
CA VAL A 86 9.47 -10.20 7.23
C VAL A 86 9.81 -10.65 8.67
N PHE A 87 9.36 -9.90 9.68
CA PHE A 87 9.55 -10.27 11.09
C PHE A 87 8.88 -11.59 11.44
N ALA A 88 7.65 -11.81 10.96
CA ALA A 88 6.92 -13.06 11.17
C ALA A 88 7.70 -14.27 10.63
N VAL A 89 8.25 -14.16 9.42
CA VAL A 89 9.02 -15.25 8.81
C VAL A 89 10.39 -15.42 9.47
N ALA A 90 11.09 -14.32 9.76
CA ALA A 90 12.44 -14.36 10.34
C ALA A 90 12.47 -14.91 11.76
N GLN A 91 11.47 -14.57 12.58
CA GLN A 91 11.36 -15.02 13.97
C GLN A 91 10.41 -16.21 14.16
N ASN A 92 9.78 -16.70 13.08
CA ASN A 92 8.72 -17.71 13.15
C ASN A 92 7.63 -17.33 14.17
N ASN A 93 7.23 -16.05 14.15
CA ASN A 93 6.30 -15.45 15.11
C ASN A 93 4.88 -15.41 14.54
N ASP A 94 4.03 -16.31 15.03
CA ASP A 94 2.64 -16.46 14.59
C ASP A 94 1.78 -15.21 14.86
N CYS A 95 2.09 -14.45 15.91
CA CYS A 95 1.38 -13.21 16.22
C CYS A 95 1.62 -12.15 15.14
N CYS A 96 2.88 -11.98 14.71
CA CYS A 96 3.22 -11.09 13.60
C CYS A 96 2.60 -11.54 12.28
N ALA A 97 2.50 -12.85 12.03
CA ALA A 97 1.83 -13.38 10.84
C ALA A 97 0.31 -13.13 10.85
N ILE A 98 -0.35 -13.26 12.01
CA ILE A 98 -1.76 -12.90 12.16
C ILE A 98 -1.95 -11.41 11.91
N ALA A 99 -1.10 -10.58 12.54
CA ALA A 99 -1.16 -9.13 12.42
C ALA A 99 -1.00 -8.68 10.96
N SER A 100 -0.05 -9.24 10.21
CA SER A 100 0.13 -8.88 8.80
C SER A 100 -1.09 -9.23 7.95
N ILE A 101 -1.69 -10.41 8.16
CA ILE A 101 -2.93 -10.81 7.46
C ILE A 101 -4.08 -9.85 7.80
N LEU A 102 -4.28 -9.54 9.08
CA LEU A 102 -5.34 -8.60 9.51
C LEU A 102 -5.13 -7.20 8.93
N LEU A 103 -3.90 -6.68 8.96
CA LEU A 103 -3.58 -5.38 8.36
C LEU A 103 -3.82 -5.38 6.86
N THR A 104 -3.51 -6.47 6.16
CA THR A 104 -3.76 -6.58 4.72
C THR A 104 -5.26 -6.56 4.40
N ILE A 105 -6.08 -7.28 5.18
CA ILE A 105 -7.54 -7.26 5.02
C ILE A 105 -8.09 -5.84 5.25
N ILE A 106 -7.66 -5.18 6.34
CA ILE A 106 -8.06 -3.79 6.64
C ILE A 106 -7.66 -2.86 5.49
N LEU A 107 -6.45 -3.01 4.95
CA LEU A 107 -5.96 -2.21 3.82
C LEU A 107 -6.84 -2.40 2.58
N VAL A 108 -7.18 -3.63 2.21
CA VAL A 108 -8.04 -3.92 1.06
C VAL A 108 -9.41 -3.24 1.20
N PHE A 109 -10.05 -3.35 2.37
CA PHE A 109 -11.34 -2.68 2.62
C PHE A 109 -11.22 -1.16 2.61
N ALA A 110 -10.16 -0.61 3.21
CA ALA A 110 -9.90 0.82 3.20
C ALA A 110 -9.68 1.35 1.78
N CYS A 111 -8.86 0.68 0.97
CA CYS A 111 -8.62 1.07 -0.42
C CYS A 111 -9.90 0.98 -1.27
N ALA A 112 -10.73 -0.06 -1.09
CA ALA A 112 -12.03 -0.16 -1.76
C ALA A 112 -12.99 0.97 -1.36
N GLY A 113 -13.02 1.33 -0.06
CA GLY A 113 -13.81 2.45 0.43
C GLY A 113 -13.33 3.80 -0.12
N ILE A 114 -12.02 4.04 -0.14
CA ILE A 114 -11.43 5.24 -0.72
C ILE A 114 -11.72 5.31 -2.23
N LEU A 115 -11.57 4.21 -2.98
CA LEU A 115 -11.94 4.12 -4.40
C LEU A 115 -13.39 4.54 -4.63
N LEU A 116 -14.33 4.03 -3.82
CA LEU A 116 -15.74 4.37 -3.93
C LEU A 116 -15.98 5.85 -3.65
N ILE A 117 -15.36 6.41 -2.60
CA ILE A 117 -15.49 7.83 -2.24
C ILE A 117 -14.95 8.72 -3.36
N LEU A 118 -13.73 8.44 -3.86
CA LEU A 118 -13.12 9.23 -4.94
C LEU A 118 -13.95 9.16 -6.23
N TYR A 119 -14.51 7.99 -6.54
CA TYR A 119 -15.42 7.83 -7.67
C TYR A 119 -16.70 8.66 -7.51
N LEU A 120 -17.31 8.67 -6.32
CA LEU A 120 -18.52 9.47 -6.03
C LEU A 120 -18.26 10.98 -6.12
N ILE A 121 -17.07 11.44 -5.71
CA ILE A 121 -16.67 12.85 -5.79
C ILE A 121 -16.17 13.23 -7.20
N ARG A 122 -16.16 12.29 -8.15
CA ARG A 122 -15.72 12.47 -9.55
C ARG A 122 -14.27 12.95 -9.67
N ILE A 123 -13.40 12.47 -8.79
CA ILE A 123 -11.95 12.68 -8.90
C ILE A 123 -11.45 12.03 -10.21
N GLU A 124 -10.43 12.63 -10.82
CA GLU A 124 -9.87 12.15 -12.07
C GLU A 124 -9.35 10.71 -11.98
N LEU A 125 -9.60 9.93 -13.04
CA LEU A 125 -9.12 8.56 -13.25
C LEU A 125 -7.65 8.27 -12.88
N PRO A 126 -6.65 9.14 -13.15
CA PRO A 126 -5.26 8.89 -12.76
C PRO A 126 -5.04 8.65 -11.26
N PHE A 127 -5.91 9.16 -10.37
CA PHE A 127 -5.80 8.92 -8.92
C PHE A 127 -6.41 7.57 -8.50
N LEU A 128 -7.33 7.02 -9.30
CA LEU A 128 -8.01 5.75 -9.04
C LEU A 128 -7.14 4.54 -9.43
N ILE A 129 -6.37 4.67 -10.51
CA ILE A 129 -5.61 3.55 -11.09
C ILE A 129 -4.57 3.00 -10.09
N PRO A 130 -3.69 3.80 -9.47
CA PRO A 130 -2.67 3.27 -8.56
C PRO A 130 -3.28 2.59 -7.34
N LEU A 131 -4.37 3.16 -6.80
CA LEU A 131 -5.09 2.57 -5.68
C LEU A 131 -5.70 1.21 -6.05
N SER A 132 -6.26 1.07 -7.25
CA SER A 132 -6.77 -0.21 -7.75
C SER A 132 -5.67 -1.26 -7.96
N VAL A 133 -4.52 -0.88 -8.50
CA VAL A 133 -3.36 -1.78 -8.68
C VAL A 133 -2.84 -2.28 -7.34
N VAL A 134 -2.69 -1.38 -6.36
CA VAL A 134 -2.26 -1.74 -4.99
C VAL A 134 -3.29 -2.67 -4.34
N THR A 135 -4.58 -2.41 -4.51
CA THR A 135 -5.64 -3.27 -3.97
C THR A 135 -5.57 -4.69 -4.55
N ILE A 136 -5.44 -4.82 -5.88
CA ILE A 136 -5.33 -6.12 -6.56
C ILE A 136 -4.08 -6.86 -6.10
N LEU A 137 -2.95 -6.16 -5.99
CA LEU A 137 -1.69 -6.73 -5.53
C LEU A 137 -1.82 -7.29 -4.10
N HIS A 138 -2.43 -6.54 -3.20
CA HIS A 138 -2.66 -6.97 -1.81
C HIS A 138 -3.64 -8.14 -1.69
N VAL A 139 -4.64 -8.23 -2.57
CA VAL A 139 -5.49 -9.43 -2.64
C VAL A 139 -4.65 -10.66 -2.99
N ILE A 140 -3.77 -10.56 -4.00
CA ILE A 140 -2.88 -11.65 -4.40
C ILE A 140 -1.93 -12.03 -3.25
N PHE A 141 -1.32 -11.05 -2.60
CA PHE A 141 -0.41 -11.29 -1.47
C PHE A 141 -1.13 -11.94 -0.28
N THR A 142 -2.36 -11.52 0.02
CA THR A 142 -3.19 -12.15 1.05
C THR A 142 -3.41 -13.64 0.76
N PHE A 143 -3.74 -14.00 -0.49
CA PHE A 143 -3.89 -15.40 -0.87
C PHE A 143 -2.60 -16.19 -0.67
N VAL A 144 -1.44 -15.62 -1.01
CA VAL A 144 -0.14 -16.26 -0.80
C VAL A 144 0.13 -16.47 0.70
N LEU A 145 -0.08 -15.45 1.54
CA LEU A 145 0.13 -15.53 2.99
C LEU A 145 -0.82 -16.52 3.68
N LEU A 146 -2.10 -16.54 3.28
CA LEU A 146 -3.07 -17.52 3.77
C LEU A 146 -2.71 -18.95 3.36
N SER A 147 -2.24 -19.14 2.11
CA SER A 147 -1.81 -20.45 1.62
C SER A 147 -0.58 -20.99 2.34
N PHE A 148 0.33 -20.11 2.77
CA PHE A 148 1.47 -20.48 3.61
C PHE A 148 0.99 -21.02 4.96
N ARG A 149 0.13 -20.26 5.65
CA ARG A 149 -0.31 -20.60 7.00
C ARG A 149 -1.22 -21.82 7.08
N ALA A 150 -2.16 -21.95 6.14
CA ALA A 150 -3.05 -23.11 6.10
C ALA A 150 -2.29 -24.44 5.96
N ASN A 151 -1.10 -24.41 5.35
CA ASN A 151 -0.27 -25.58 5.15
C ASN A 151 0.69 -25.85 6.31
N ASP A 152 1.18 -24.82 7.02
CA ASP A 152 1.94 -25.00 8.26
C ASP A 152 1.07 -25.63 9.37
N LEU A 153 -0.19 -25.18 9.50
CA LEU A 153 -1.16 -25.79 10.40
C LEU A 153 -1.46 -27.26 10.05
N LYS A 154 -1.45 -27.63 8.76
CA LYS A 154 -1.60 -29.02 8.33
C LYS A 154 -0.37 -29.86 8.67
N ALA A 155 0.84 -29.33 8.47
CA ALA A 155 2.08 -30.03 8.79
C ALA A 155 2.23 -30.30 10.29
N GLN A 156 1.74 -29.38 11.14
CA GLN A 156 1.70 -29.58 12.60
C GLN A 156 0.68 -30.63 13.06
N ARG A 157 -0.39 -30.92 12.29
CA ARG A 157 -1.38 -31.96 12.63
C ARG A 157 -0.95 -33.38 12.23
N THR A 158 0.05 -33.51 11.37
CA THR A 158 0.56 -34.80 10.88
C THR A 158 1.72 -35.36 11.69
N VAL A 159 2.13 -34.65 12.74
CA VAL A 159 3.13 -35.06 13.75
C VAL A 159 2.39 -35.32 15.06
#